data_AF-A0AAU2G6Y6-F1
#
_entry.id   AF-A0AAU2G6Y6-F1
#
_cell.length_a   1.000
_cell.length_b   1.000
_cell.length_c   1.000
_cell.angle_alpha   90.00
_cell.angle_beta   90.00
_cell.angle_gamma   90.00
#
_symmetry.space_group_name_H-M   'P 1'
#
loop_
_entity.id
_entity.type
_entity.pdbx_description
1 polymer ?
#
loop_
_entity_poly.entity_id
_entity_poly.type
_entity_poly.pdbx_seq_one_letter_code
_entity_poly.pdbx_strand_id
1 'polypeptide(L)'
;MHSPRSTAGDGWQTRKEAILAEAVEAPQVAAGCKLTDRFWRSAYDNVVLTDAARLDVDHFVPLAGVHDSERVPWSAARREAYASDQASLDTLIAVSAPTAYNRDPNARARKGADGRDETPG
;
A
#
# COMPACT_ATOMS: atom_id res chain seq x y z
N MET A 1 -25.50 1.59 -4.20
CA MET A 1 -25.17 0.16 -4.40
C MET A 1 -23.88 -0.08 -3.63
N HIS A 2 -23.98 -0.65 -2.43
CA HIS A 2 -22.84 -0.92 -1.54
C HIS A 2 -22.18 -2.23 -1.98
N SER A 3 -20.91 -2.20 -2.36
CA SER A 3 -20.12 -3.41 -2.63
C SER A 3 -19.87 -4.16 -1.31
N PRO A 4 -20.33 -5.41 -1.15
CA PRO A 4 -20.03 -6.20 0.03
C PRO A 4 -18.67 -6.88 -0.17
N ARG A 5 -17.58 -6.23 0.24
CA ARG A 5 -16.23 -6.83 0.26
C ARG A 5 -15.42 -6.37 1.47
N SER A 6 -16.08 -6.27 2.61
CA SER A 6 -15.42 -6.05 3.90
C SER A 6 -16.30 -6.66 4.98
N THR A 7 -16.37 -7.99 5.04
CA THR A 7 -16.97 -8.68 6.18
C THR A 7 -15.92 -9.58 6.80
N ALA A 8 -15.55 -9.25 8.05
CA ALA A 8 -14.74 -10.10 8.91
C ALA A 8 -15.37 -11.50 9.00
N GLY A 9 -14.97 -12.42 8.12
CA GLY A 9 -15.59 -13.74 8.02
C GLY A 9 -15.27 -14.56 6.77
N ASP A 10 -14.74 -13.95 5.70
CA ASP A 10 -14.38 -14.65 4.46
C ASP A 10 -12.91 -15.15 4.41
N GLY A 11 -12.16 -14.98 5.50
CA GLY A 11 -10.77 -15.41 5.61
C GLY A 11 -9.77 -14.50 4.88
N TRP A 12 -10.24 -13.42 4.26
CA TRP A 12 -9.39 -12.34 3.78
C TRP A 12 -9.19 -11.29 4.88
N GLN A 13 -7.97 -10.77 4.96
CA GLN A 13 -7.67 -9.64 5.84
C GLN A 13 -7.87 -8.37 5.02
N THR A 14 -8.47 -7.31 5.58
CA THR A 14 -8.71 -6.04 4.87
C THR A 14 -7.46 -5.51 4.16
N ARG A 15 -6.27 -5.69 4.77
CA ARG A 15 -4.97 -5.40 4.13
C ARG A 15 -4.82 -6.01 2.73
N LYS A 16 -5.21 -7.27 2.54
CA LYS A 16 -5.09 -7.96 1.25
C LYS A 16 -6.10 -7.46 0.24
N GLU A 17 -7.30 -7.10 0.69
CA GLU A 17 -8.35 -6.53 -0.17
C GLU A 17 -7.95 -5.15 -0.68
N ALA A 18 -7.37 -4.31 0.19
CA ALA A 18 -6.83 -3.01 -0.21
C ALA A 18 -5.64 -3.17 -1.17
N ILE A 19 -4.69 -4.08 -0.89
CA ILE A 19 -3.58 -4.38 -1.81
C ILE A 19 -4.11 -4.88 -3.17
N LEU A 20 -5.18 -5.69 -3.18
CA LEU A 20 -5.82 -6.15 -4.42
C LEU A 20 -6.47 -5.00 -5.20
N ALA A 21 -7.20 -4.12 -4.51
CA ALA A 21 -7.91 -2.99 -5.11
C ALA A 21 -6.95 -1.95 -5.71
N GLU A 22 -5.82 -1.71 -5.06
CA GLU A 22 -4.80 -0.72 -5.45
C GLU A 22 -3.76 -1.27 -6.44
N ALA A 23 -3.93 -2.52 -6.90
CA ALA A 23 -3.03 -3.10 -7.88
C ALA A 23 -3.24 -2.46 -9.25
N VAL A 24 -2.16 -2.02 -9.90
CA VAL A 24 -2.20 -1.46 -11.28
C VAL A 24 -2.76 -2.50 -12.27
N GLU A 25 -2.50 -3.78 -12.00
CA GLU A 25 -3.09 -4.90 -12.71
C GLU A 25 -3.53 -5.98 -11.70
N ALA A 26 -4.66 -6.65 -11.92
CA ALA A 26 -5.28 -7.55 -10.93
C ALA A 26 -4.41 -8.79 -10.60
N PRO A 27 -3.87 -8.98 -9.39
CA PRO A 27 -2.99 -10.11 -9.04
C PRO A 27 -3.67 -11.48 -9.12
N GLN A 28 -2.84 -12.50 -9.29
CA GLN A 28 -3.24 -13.89 -9.08
C GLN A 28 -3.46 -14.10 -7.58
N VAL A 29 -4.57 -14.76 -7.24
CA VAL A 29 -4.84 -15.20 -5.86
C VAL A 29 -4.56 -16.70 -5.77
N ALA A 30 -3.44 -17.04 -5.14
CA ALA A 30 -3.10 -18.42 -4.83
C ALA A 30 -3.75 -18.89 -3.52
N ALA A 31 -3.66 -20.19 -3.25
CA ALA A 31 -4.16 -20.81 -2.02
C ALA A 31 -3.67 -20.08 -0.75
N GLY A 32 -4.54 -19.97 0.25
CA GLY A 32 -4.25 -19.19 1.47
C GLY A 32 -4.27 -17.67 1.27
N CYS A 33 -4.90 -17.19 0.19
CA CYS A 33 -5.02 -15.76 -0.13
C CYS A 33 -3.64 -15.12 -0.29
N LYS A 34 -2.73 -15.81 -0.99
CA LYS A 34 -1.40 -15.30 -1.33
C LYS A 34 -1.51 -14.57 -2.68
N LEU A 35 -1.14 -13.30 -2.69
CA LEU A 35 -1.11 -12.48 -3.90
C LEU A 35 0.23 -12.66 -4.61
N THR A 36 0.24 -12.95 -5.90
CA THR A 36 1.47 -13.10 -6.72
C THR A 36 1.38 -12.35 -8.05
N ASP A 37 2.57 -12.07 -8.61
CA ASP A 37 2.81 -11.76 -10.03
C ASP A 37 2.32 -10.40 -10.56
N ARG A 38 2.44 -9.29 -9.83
CA ARG A 38 2.04 -7.95 -10.33
C ARG A 38 2.94 -6.82 -9.86
N PHE A 39 2.65 -5.61 -10.36
CA PHE A 39 3.32 -4.36 -10.02
C PHE A 39 2.38 -3.44 -9.24
N TRP A 40 2.75 -3.07 -8.02
CA TRP A 40 2.15 -1.97 -7.26
C TRP A 40 3.07 -0.78 -7.34
N ARG A 41 2.54 0.39 -7.71
CA ARG A 41 3.29 1.63 -7.62
C ARG A 41 2.87 2.31 -6.33
N SER A 42 3.76 2.35 -5.34
CA SER A 42 3.47 3.11 -4.13
C SER A 42 3.34 4.60 -4.47
N ALA A 43 2.23 5.21 -4.05
CA ALA A 43 1.94 6.61 -4.33
C ALA A 43 2.91 7.59 -3.62
N TYR A 44 3.60 7.13 -2.57
CA TYR A 44 4.46 7.99 -1.75
C TYR A 44 5.88 8.11 -2.31
N ASP A 45 6.45 7.01 -2.82
CA ASP A 45 7.85 6.95 -3.25
C ASP A 45 8.02 6.54 -4.72
N ASN A 46 6.92 6.31 -5.45
CA ASN A 46 6.88 5.83 -6.83
C ASN A 46 7.60 4.50 -7.08
N VAL A 47 7.91 3.74 -6.03
CA VAL A 47 8.55 2.44 -6.16
C VAL A 47 7.55 1.42 -6.66
N VAL A 48 7.98 0.68 -7.70
CA VAL A 48 7.26 -0.48 -8.19
C VAL A 48 7.66 -1.71 -7.39
N LEU A 49 6.68 -2.34 -6.72
CA LEU A 49 6.84 -3.54 -5.90
C LEU A 49 6.10 -4.71 -6.54
N THR A 50 6.61 -5.93 -6.33
CA THR A 50 5.98 -7.16 -6.84
C THR A 50 5.63 -8.20 -5.79
N ASP A 51 6.02 -7.92 -4.54
CA ASP A 51 5.78 -8.80 -3.40
C ASP A 51 4.86 -8.08 -2.43
N ALA A 52 3.67 -8.66 -2.19
CA ALA A 52 2.71 -8.14 -1.23
C ALA A 52 3.23 -8.12 0.22
N ALA A 53 4.31 -8.85 0.53
CA ALA A 53 5.01 -8.75 1.82
C ALA A 53 5.82 -7.45 1.97
N ARG A 54 6.08 -6.72 0.87
CA ARG A 54 6.77 -5.43 0.86
C ARG A 54 5.80 -4.24 0.83
N LEU A 55 4.50 -4.49 0.89
CA LEU A 55 3.46 -3.45 0.93
C LEU A 55 2.88 -3.33 2.32
N ASP A 56 2.49 -2.14 2.72
CA ASP A 56 1.59 -1.88 3.84
C ASP A 56 0.34 -1.16 3.33
N VAL A 57 -0.66 -1.01 4.19
CA VAL A 57 -1.90 -0.29 3.87
C VAL A 57 -2.06 0.84 4.87
N ASP A 58 -2.20 2.04 4.33
CA ASP A 58 -2.36 3.29 5.10
C ASP A 58 -3.68 3.96 4.77
N HIS A 59 -4.09 4.90 5.61
CA HIS A 59 -5.18 5.81 5.29
C HIS A 59 -4.72 6.87 4.29
N PHE A 60 -5.50 7.11 3.22
CA PHE A 60 -5.22 8.16 2.24
C PHE A 60 -5.13 9.55 2.88
N VAL A 61 -5.96 9.80 3.90
CA VAL A 61 -5.88 11.01 4.72
C VAL A 61 -5.09 10.67 5.99
N PRO A 62 -3.91 11.28 6.21
CA PRO A 62 -3.14 11.04 7.42
C PRO A 62 -3.91 11.47 8.67
N LEU A 63 -3.69 10.78 9.79
CA LEU A 63 -4.29 11.09 11.09
C LEU A 63 -4.14 12.58 11.47
N ALA A 64 -2.96 13.16 11.23
CA ALA A 64 -2.71 14.58 11.48
C ALA A 64 -3.60 15.48 10.61
N GLY A 65 -3.79 15.12 9.34
CA GLY A 65 -4.65 15.86 8.42
C GLY A 65 -6.11 15.87 8.86
N VAL A 66 -6.65 14.73 9.32
CA VAL A 66 -8.03 14.67 9.83
C VAL A 66 -8.15 15.45 11.13
N HIS A 67 -7.24 15.24 12.08
CA HIS A 67 -7.21 15.94 13.36
C HIS A 67 -7.22 17.47 13.19
N ASP A 68 -6.35 18.00 12.33
CA ASP A 68 -6.21 19.43 12.11
C ASP A 68 -7.44 20.03 11.41
N SER A 69 -8.10 19.25 10.54
CA SER A 69 -9.33 19.68 9.85
C SER A 69 -10.52 19.81 10.79
N GLU A 70 -10.61 18.97 11.83
CA GLU A 70 -11.73 18.98 12.77
C GLU A 70 -11.63 20.10 13.81
N ARG A 71 -10.44 20.68 14.01
CA ARG A 71 -10.18 21.76 14.99
C ARG A 71 -10.62 21.44 16.43
N VAL A 72 -10.79 20.15 16.75
CA VAL A 72 -11.12 19.65 18.09
C VAL A 72 -10.02 18.68 18.50
N PRO A 73 -9.45 18.80 19.72
CA PRO A 73 -8.43 17.87 20.20
C PRO A 73 -8.96 16.45 20.26
N TRP A 74 -8.28 15.50 19.61
CA TRP A 74 -8.63 14.09 19.70
C TRP A 74 -8.02 13.46 20.95
N SER A 75 -8.81 12.62 21.62
CA SER A 75 -8.29 11.72 22.66
C SER A 75 -7.34 10.69 22.05
N ALA A 76 -6.47 10.11 22.88
CA ALA A 76 -5.58 9.02 22.44
C ALA A 76 -6.38 7.84 21.88
N ALA A 77 -7.49 7.47 22.54
CA ALA A 77 -8.38 6.40 22.08
C ALA A 77 -8.98 6.69 20.70
N ARG A 78 -9.34 7.95 20.40
CA ARG A 78 -9.86 8.31 19.07
C ARG A 78 -8.79 8.23 17.99
N ARG A 79 -7.56 8.64 18.30
CA ARG A 79 -6.41 8.51 17.37
C ARG A 79 -6.12 7.05 17.07
N GLU A 80 -6.13 6.19 18.08
CA GLU A 80 -5.93 4.74 17.92
C GLU A 80 -7.05 4.08 17.13
N ALA A 81 -8.31 4.46 17.39
CA ALA A 81 -9.46 3.96 16.65
C ALA A 81 -9.35 4.33 15.16
N TYR A 82 -8.96 5.57 14.83
CA TYR A 82 -8.72 5.96 13.44
C TYR A 82 -7.53 5.21 12.83
N ALA A 83 -6.40 5.13 13.53
CA ALA A 83 -5.22 4.42 13.03
C ALA A 83 -5.47 2.92 12.77
N SER A 84 -6.43 2.33 13.49
CA SER A 84 -6.81 0.92 13.36
C SER A 84 -8.03 0.71 12.45
N ASP A 85 -8.67 1.78 11.97
CA ASP A 85 -9.85 1.66 11.13
C ASP A 85 -9.47 1.06 9.78
N GLN A 86 -10.15 -0.02 9.43
CA GLN A 86 -9.99 -0.74 8.17
C GLN A 86 -11.37 -1.11 7.62
N ALA A 87 -12.41 -0.37 8.00
CA ALA A 87 -13.79 -0.70 7.66
C ALA A 87 -14.18 -0.34 6.23
N SER A 88 -13.41 0.54 5.56
CA SER A 88 -13.68 0.98 4.20
C SER A 88 -12.42 0.93 3.36
N LEU A 89 -12.46 0.19 2.25
CA LEU A 89 -11.35 0.15 1.29
C LEU A 89 -11.14 1.50 0.59
N ASP A 90 -12.20 2.32 0.46
CA ASP A 90 -12.15 3.62 -0.22
C ASP A 90 -11.29 4.66 0.52
N THR A 91 -10.96 4.41 1.79
CA THR A 91 -10.09 5.27 2.60
C THR A 91 -8.66 4.76 2.69
N LEU A 92 -8.36 3.59 2.11
CA LEU A 92 -7.10 2.88 2.25
C LEU A 92 -6.28 2.94 0.96
N ILE A 93 -4.95 2.94 1.11
CA ILE A 93 -4.00 2.94 0.00
C ILE A 93 -2.85 1.97 0.27
N ALA A 94 -2.43 1.21 -0.75
CA ALA A 94 -1.27 0.33 -0.67
C ALA A 94 0.02 1.13 -0.87
N VAL A 95 0.94 1.04 0.08
CA VAL A 95 2.20 1.79 0.11
C VAL A 95 3.39 0.87 0.33
N SER A 96 4.60 1.34 0.05
CA SER A 96 5.82 0.64 0.43
C SER A 96 5.90 0.46 1.94
N ALA A 97 6.09 -0.78 2.41
CA ALA A 97 6.36 -1.03 3.82
C ALA A 97 7.71 -0.38 4.22
N PRO A 98 7.89 0.10 5.46
CA PRO A 98 9.19 0.62 5.93
C PRO A 98 10.33 -0.39 5.75
N THR A 99 10.03 -1.68 5.85
CA THR A 99 10.99 -2.77 5.64
C THR A 99 11.37 -2.98 4.17
N ALA A 100 10.60 -2.43 3.22
CA ALA A 100 10.87 -2.56 1.79
C ALA A 100 12.15 -1.83 1.36
N TYR A 101 12.55 -0.79 2.10
CA TYR A 101 13.79 -0.03 1.86
C TYR A 101 15.05 -0.86 2.16
N ASN A 102 15.00 -1.70 3.20
CA ASN A 102 16.14 -2.51 3.65
C ASN A 102 16.27 -3.85 2.92
N ARG A 103 15.24 -4.24 2.16
CA ARG A 103 15.18 -5.48 1.37
C ARG A 103 15.00 -5.21 -0.12
N ASP A 104 15.50 -4.10 -0.66
CA ASP A 104 15.39 -3.86 -2.10
C ASP A 104 16.52 -4.55 -2.90
N PRO A 105 16.30 -5.72 -3.54
CA PRO A 105 17.25 -6.26 -4.50
C PRO A 105 17.38 -5.38 -5.76
N ASN A 106 16.40 -4.50 -6.04
CA ASN A 106 16.36 -3.65 -7.24
C ASN A 106 16.98 -2.25 -7.05
N ALA A 107 17.42 -1.88 -5.85
CA ALA A 107 18.22 -0.67 -5.64
C ALA A 107 19.52 -0.71 -6.45
N ARG A 108 20.04 -1.93 -6.69
CA ARG A 108 21.19 -2.16 -7.58
C ARG A 108 20.84 -2.15 -9.07
N ALA A 109 19.60 -2.50 -9.45
CA ALA A 109 19.18 -2.59 -10.85
C ALA A 109 18.89 -1.22 -11.49
N ARG A 110 18.39 -0.25 -10.71
CA ARG A 110 18.11 1.11 -11.22
C ARG A 110 19.38 1.94 -11.50
N LYS A 111 20.48 1.64 -10.81
CA LYS A 111 21.77 2.33 -11.03
C LYS A 111 22.46 1.96 -12.36
N GLY A 112 21.90 1.01 -13.12
CA GLY A 112 22.42 0.57 -14.43
C GLY A 112 21.65 1.08 -15.66
N ALA A 113 20.54 1.81 -15.48
CA ALA A 113 19.69 2.25 -16.59
C ALA A 113 19.82 3.75 -16.95
N ASP A 114 20.63 4.52 -16.21
CA ASP A 114 20.93 5.93 -16.50
C ASP A 114 22.32 6.13 -17.13
N GLY A 115 22.74 5.15 -17.95
CA GLY A 115 23.92 5.26 -18.80
C GLY A 115 23.53 5.75 -20.20
N ARG A 116 23.15 7.02 -20.34
CA ARG A 116 23.02 7.63 -21.67
C ARG A 116 24.40 8.06 -22.18
N ASP A 117 24.91 7.21 -23.08
CA ASP A 117 25.50 7.61 -24.37
C ASP A 117 26.58 8.71 -24.36
N GLU A 118 27.83 8.31 -24.10
CA GLU A 118 28.99 8.96 -24.69
C GLU A 118 29.48 8.09 -25.86
N THR A 119 29.02 8.42 -27.07
CA THR A 119 29.60 7.91 -28.32
C THR A 119 30.93 8.65 -28.60
N PRO A 120 32.06 7.96 -28.86
CA PRO A 120 33.31 8.62 -29.20
C PRO A 120 33.37 8.99 -30.69
N GLY A 121 33.79 10.23 -30.96
CA GLY A 121 34.22 10.72 -32.27
C GLY A 121 35.64 11.29 -32.17
#